data_AF-D4D1T9-F1
#
_entry.id   AF-D4D1T9-F1
#
_cell.length_a   1.000
_cell.length_b   1.000
_cell.length_c   1.000
_cell.angle_alpha   90.00
_cell.angle_beta   90.00
_cell.angle_gamma   90.00
#
_symmetry.space_group_name_H-M   'P 1'
#
loop_
_entity.id
_entity.type
_entity.pdbx_description
1 polymer ?
#
loop_
_entity_poly.entity_id
_entity_poly.type
_entity_poly.pdbx_seq_one_letter_code
_entity_poly.pdbx_strand_id
1 'polypeptide(L)'
;MLTDHVQRRIHLEGELTDTVACFLQFQYTGEYFPRLLPSGKDLEQDPAIPKVDASGEQLLKHARIYSLAEKLGNDKLKLLAQNKIGSIESSATGEIEYARYVYSHTTPEDTAIRGPVARFWAKMSDVLRHDAEEQFKALCLEHPQFSFDLLNRVLDMKEKRARERDNTSSPAFKGPARKRSRAF
;
A
#
# COMPACT_ATOMS: atom_id res chain seq x y z
N MET A 1 10.56 -42.10 35.08
CA MET A 1 10.89 -41.75 33.68
C MET A 1 10.61 -40.27 33.51
N LEU A 2 11.63 -39.53 33.09
CA LEU A 2 11.62 -38.07 33.00
C LEU A 2 10.53 -37.60 32.03
N THR A 3 9.74 -36.63 32.46
CA THR A 3 8.80 -35.88 31.63
C THR A 3 9.58 -35.15 30.54
N ASP A 4 9.42 -35.61 29.30
CA ASP A 4 9.85 -34.88 28.11
C ASP A 4 9.03 -33.58 28.02
N HIS A 5 9.53 -32.52 28.66
CA HIS A 5 9.00 -31.19 28.46
C HIS A 5 9.34 -30.80 27.03
N VAL A 6 8.42 -31.06 26.10
CA VAL A 6 8.45 -30.48 24.77
C VAL A 6 8.69 -29.00 24.95
N GLN A 7 9.88 -28.54 24.57
CA GLN A 7 10.32 -27.18 24.82
C GLN A 7 9.40 -26.25 24.02
N ARG A 8 8.41 -25.64 24.69
CA ARG A 8 7.43 -24.71 24.09
C ARG A 8 8.11 -23.38 23.79
N ARG A 9 9.11 -23.40 22.92
CA ARG A 9 9.89 -22.25 22.47
C ARG A 9 9.75 -22.14 20.96
N ILE A 10 9.35 -20.96 20.50
CA ILE A 10 9.31 -20.59 19.10
C ILE A 10 10.46 -19.61 18.87
N HIS A 11 11.31 -19.92 17.88
CA HIS A 11 12.43 -19.08 17.48
C HIS A 11 12.00 -18.24 16.27
N LEU A 12 12.05 -16.91 16.39
CA LEU A 12 11.70 -15.94 15.35
C LEU A 12 12.93 -15.09 14.99
N GLU A 13 14.03 -15.74 14.61
CA GLU A 13 15.36 -15.11 14.48
C GLU A 13 15.46 -14.08 13.34
N GLY A 14 14.49 -14.04 12.43
CA GLY A 14 14.41 -13.05 11.35
C GLY A 14 13.47 -11.86 11.63
N GLU A 15 12.79 -11.85 12.79
CA GLU A 15 11.77 -10.84 13.08
C GLU A 15 12.30 -9.80 14.07
N LEU A 16 11.99 -8.53 13.82
CA LEU A 16 12.30 -7.45 14.77
C LEU A 16 11.43 -7.58 16.02
N THR A 17 12.01 -7.28 17.19
CA THR A 17 11.31 -7.30 18.48
C THR A 17 10.01 -6.51 18.45
N ASP A 18 10.01 -5.31 17.85
CA ASP A 18 8.82 -4.45 17.76
C ASP A 18 7.73 -5.04 16.87
N THR A 19 8.11 -5.72 15.78
CA THR A 19 7.18 -6.42 14.90
C THR A 19 6.51 -7.57 15.65
N VAL A 20 7.29 -8.36 16.40
CA VAL A 20 6.77 -9.46 17.22
C VAL A 20 5.91 -8.92 18.37
N ALA A 21 6.29 -7.82 19.00
CA ALA A 21 5.51 -7.17 20.05
C ALA A 21 4.14 -6.71 19.54
N CYS A 22 4.08 -6.11 18.35
CA CYS A 22 2.82 -5.73 17.71
C CYS A 22 1.96 -6.96 17.35
N PHE A 23 2.59 -8.03 16.84
CA PHE A 23 1.90 -9.29 16.59
C PHE A 23 1.29 -9.88 17.86
N LEU A 24 2.04 -9.90 18.97
CA LEU A 24 1.54 -10.39 20.26
C LEU A 24 0.41 -9.49 20.77
N GLN A 25 0.56 -8.16 20.70
CA GLN A 25 -0.50 -7.23 21.09
C GLN A 25 -1.79 -7.49 20.31
N PHE A 26 -1.69 -7.70 19.00
CA PHE A 26 -2.82 -8.08 18.16
C PHE A 26 -3.44 -9.40 18.59
N GLN A 27 -2.63 -10.40 18.93
CA GLN A 27 -3.16 -11.71 19.34
C GLN A 27 -4.01 -11.64 20.62
N TYR A 28 -3.71 -10.71 21.51
CA TYR A 28 -4.47 -10.51 22.76
C TYR A 28 -5.63 -9.52 22.63
N THR A 29 -5.55 -8.55 21.73
CA THR A 29 -6.49 -7.40 21.71
C THR A 29 -7.23 -7.22 20.39
N GLY A 30 -6.83 -7.92 19.32
CA GLY A 30 -7.30 -7.70 17.97
C GLY A 30 -6.76 -6.44 17.29
N GLU A 31 -5.80 -5.75 17.92
CA GLU A 31 -5.24 -4.49 17.45
C GLU A 31 -3.78 -4.30 17.91
N TYR A 32 -3.03 -3.43 17.26
CA TYR A 32 -1.73 -2.97 17.73
C TYR A 32 -1.56 -1.47 17.50
N PHE A 33 -0.70 -0.85 18.31
CA PHE A 33 -0.51 0.59 18.27
C PHE A 33 0.31 1.04 17.04
N PRO A 34 -0.04 2.17 16.38
CA PRO A 34 -1.21 3.02 16.64
C PRO A 34 -2.51 2.37 16.15
N ARG A 35 -3.58 2.49 16.93
CA ARG A 35 -4.87 1.84 16.62
C ARG A 35 -5.52 2.46 15.38
N LEU A 36 -6.21 1.66 14.59
CA LEU A 36 -7.02 2.19 13.48
C LEU A 36 -8.32 2.75 14.08
N LEU A 37 -8.59 4.03 13.88
CA LEU A 37 -9.78 4.67 14.43
C LEU A 37 -11.04 4.13 13.72
N PRO A 38 -12.22 4.23 14.36
CA PRO A 38 -13.48 3.74 13.77
C PRO A 38 -13.84 4.35 12.40
N SER A 39 -13.25 5.50 12.04
CA SER A 39 -13.37 6.09 10.70
C SER A 39 -12.78 5.19 9.60
N GLY A 40 -11.90 4.24 9.96
CA GLY A 40 -11.19 3.36 9.06
C GLY A 40 -10.13 4.07 8.21
N LYS A 41 -9.86 5.35 8.49
CA LYS A 41 -8.95 6.18 7.70
C LYS A 41 -7.79 6.75 8.50
N ASP A 42 -8.00 6.95 9.80
CA ASP A 42 -7.06 7.66 10.65
C ASP A 42 -6.47 6.70 11.69
N LEU A 43 -5.22 6.94 12.06
CA LEU A 43 -4.56 6.25 13.16
C LEU A 43 -4.63 7.08 14.44
N GLU A 44 -4.65 6.40 15.58
CA GLU A 44 -4.47 7.03 16.88
C GLU A 44 -3.19 7.89 16.88
N GLN A 45 -3.32 9.15 17.31
CA GLN A 45 -2.22 10.09 17.30
C GLN A 45 -1.33 9.94 18.54
N ASP A 46 -0.03 10.14 18.32
CA ASP A 46 0.98 10.20 19.37
C ASP A 46 1.92 11.37 19.08
N PRO A 47 2.11 12.31 20.02
CA PRO A 47 3.02 13.44 19.84
C PRO A 47 4.47 13.05 19.50
N ALA A 48 4.90 11.84 19.84
CA ALA A 48 6.22 11.33 19.51
C ALA A 48 6.32 10.86 18.04
N ILE A 49 5.19 10.67 17.35
CA ILE A 49 5.15 10.19 15.97
C ILE A 49 4.88 11.38 15.03
N PRO A 50 5.78 11.68 14.09
CA PRO A 50 5.55 12.73 13.10
C PRO A 50 4.30 12.45 12.27
N LYS A 51 3.56 13.51 11.92
CA LYS A 51 2.37 13.39 11.08
C LYS A 51 2.69 12.87 9.68
N VAL A 52 3.82 13.30 9.11
CA VAL A 52 4.30 12.88 7.80
C VAL A 52 5.50 11.94 8.01
N ASP A 53 5.43 10.76 7.41
CA ASP A 53 6.49 9.76 7.43
C ASP A 53 7.59 10.13 6.42
N ALA A 54 8.56 10.91 6.90
CA ALA A 54 9.68 11.37 6.08
C ALA A 54 10.71 10.26 5.81
N SER A 55 10.94 9.37 6.76
CA SER A 55 11.95 8.30 6.68
C SER A 55 11.40 6.96 6.18
N GLY A 56 10.08 6.77 6.21
CA GLY A 56 9.45 5.48 5.89
C GLY A 56 9.32 4.56 7.10
N GLU A 57 9.70 5.00 8.31
CA GLU A 57 9.66 4.16 9.51
C GLU A 57 8.25 3.68 9.86
N GLN A 58 7.24 4.53 9.66
CA GLN A 58 5.85 4.17 9.95
C GLN A 58 5.33 3.17 8.91
N LEU A 59 5.59 3.41 7.63
CA LEU A 59 5.28 2.47 6.55
C LEU A 59 5.97 1.12 6.79
N LEU A 60 7.27 1.11 7.08
CA LEU A 60 8.06 -0.10 7.30
C LEU A 60 7.60 -0.90 8.52
N LYS A 61 7.19 -0.24 9.60
CA LYS A 61 6.60 -0.91 10.76
C LYS A 61 5.40 -1.78 10.32
N HIS A 62 4.46 -1.20 9.60
CA HIS A 62 3.26 -1.92 9.16
C HIS A 62 3.58 -2.94 8.06
N ALA A 63 4.52 -2.65 7.15
CA ALA A 63 4.96 -3.59 6.12
C ALA A 63 5.60 -4.86 6.71
N ARG A 64 6.40 -4.73 7.76
CA ARG A 64 6.99 -5.87 8.47
C ARG A 64 5.94 -6.73 9.15
N ILE A 65 4.95 -6.08 9.79
CA ILE A 65 3.83 -6.79 10.40
C ILE A 65 3.00 -7.50 9.35
N TYR A 66 2.81 -6.90 8.18
CA TYR A 66 2.14 -7.52 7.03
C TYR A 66 2.87 -8.78 6.55
N SER A 67 4.19 -8.71 6.34
CA SER A 67 5.01 -9.87 5.96
C SER A 67 4.99 -10.97 7.01
N LEU A 68 5.08 -10.61 8.30
CA LEU A 68 4.99 -11.59 9.40
C LEU A 68 3.61 -12.24 9.44
N ALA A 69 2.54 -11.48 9.25
CA ALA A 69 1.18 -11.98 9.23
C ALA A 69 0.97 -13.00 8.10
N GLU A 70 1.48 -12.72 6.90
CA GLU A 70 1.48 -13.66 5.77
C GLU A 70 2.23 -14.95 6.14
N LYS A 71 3.46 -14.83 6.65
CA LYS A 71 4.30 -15.97 7.05
C LYS A 71 3.63 -16.87 8.09
N LEU A 72 2.81 -16.29 8.97
CA LEU A 72 2.09 -17.00 10.02
C LEU A 72 0.65 -17.39 9.63
N GLY A 73 0.19 -17.07 8.42
CA GLY A 73 -1.18 -17.35 7.97
C GLY A 73 -2.26 -16.58 8.74
N ASN A 74 -1.96 -15.37 9.20
CA ASN A 74 -2.89 -14.52 9.95
C ASN A 74 -3.52 -13.44 9.07
N ASP A 75 -4.55 -13.82 8.32
CA ASP A 75 -5.23 -12.92 7.35
C ASP A 75 -5.81 -11.67 7.99
N LYS A 76 -6.29 -11.76 9.24
CA LYS A 76 -6.87 -10.61 9.96
C LYS A 76 -5.80 -9.57 10.27
N LEU A 77 -4.62 -10.01 10.73
CA LEU A 77 -3.50 -9.11 10.97
C LEU A 77 -2.94 -8.55 9.65
N LYS A 78 -2.87 -9.36 8.60
CA LYS A 78 -2.44 -8.95 7.27
C LYS A 78 -3.33 -7.82 6.73
N LEU A 79 -4.65 -7.99 6.80
CA LEU A 79 -5.63 -6.97 6.42
C LEU A 79 -5.53 -5.71 7.28
N LEU A 80 -5.40 -5.87 8.60
CA LEU A 80 -5.23 -4.73 9.51
C LEU A 80 -3.98 -3.91 9.17
N ALA A 81 -2.84 -4.57 8.97
CA ALA A 81 -1.60 -3.91 8.58
C ALA A 81 -1.72 -3.19 7.23
N GLN A 82 -2.38 -3.81 6.24
CA GLN A 82 -2.67 -3.18 4.96
C GLN A 82 -3.48 -1.88 5.12
N ASN A 83 -4.53 -1.91 5.94
CA ASN A 83 -5.36 -0.74 6.19
C ASN A 83 -4.55 0.37 6.87
N LYS A 84 -3.71 0.04 7.85
CA LYS A 84 -2.84 1.03 8.52
C LYS A 84 -1.82 1.65 7.58
N ILE A 85 -1.22 0.88 6.67
CA ILE A 85 -0.33 1.42 5.61
C ILE A 85 -1.08 2.47 4.80
N GLY A 86 -2.33 2.19 4.42
CA GLY A 86 -3.17 3.12 3.66
C GLY A 86 -3.54 4.42 4.39
N SER A 87 -3.32 4.47 5.71
CA SER A 87 -3.55 5.65 6.56
C SER A 87 -2.30 6.51 6.77
N ILE A 88 -1.12 6.08 6.30
CA ILE A 88 0.12 6.84 6.47
C ILE A 88 0.25 7.89 5.38
N GLU A 89 0.52 9.13 5.79
CA GLU A 89 0.99 10.21 4.91
C GLU A 89 2.51 10.17 4.88
N SER A 90 3.11 10.08 3.68
CA SER A 90 4.54 9.79 3.50
C SER A 90 5.20 10.74 2.50
N SER A 91 6.52 10.90 2.64
CA SER A 91 7.34 11.59 1.66
C SER A 91 7.82 10.64 0.54
N ALA A 92 8.33 11.20 -0.57
CA ALA A 92 8.94 10.41 -1.63
C ALA A 92 10.10 9.53 -1.11
N THR A 93 10.92 10.05 -0.19
CA THR A 93 12.04 9.29 0.41
C THR A 93 11.53 8.10 1.23
N GLY A 94 10.52 8.31 2.08
CA GLY A 94 9.93 7.23 2.88
C GLY A 94 9.27 6.15 2.00
N GLU A 95 8.67 6.57 0.88
CA GLU A 95 8.06 5.66 -0.10
C GLU A 95 9.09 4.85 -0.90
N ILE A 96 10.31 5.35 -1.09
CA ILE A 96 11.39 4.55 -1.68
C ILE A 96 11.80 3.41 -0.74
N GLU A 97 12.00 3.70 0.55
CA GLU A 97 12.36 2.69 1.54
C GLU A 97 11.24 1.64 1.70
N TYR A 98 9.99 2.11 1.73
CA TYR A 98 8.83 1.23 1.76
C TYR A 98 8.73 0.34 0.52
N ALA A 99 8.90 0.90 -0.69
CA ALA A 99 8.90 0.13 -1.92
C ALA A 99 10.03 -0.92 -1.93
N ARG A 100 11.25 -0.54 -1.57
CA ARG A 100 12.40 -1.46 -1.45
C ARG A 100 12.07 -2.65 -0.55
N TYR A 101 11.48 -2.38 0.62
CA TYR A 101 11.07 -3.44 1.53
C TYR A 101 9.99 -4.34 0.92
N VAL A 102 8.90 -3.77 0.38
CA VAL A 102 7.79 -4.53 -0.20
C VAL A 102 8.27 -5.47 -1.30
N TYR A 103 9.07 -4.98 -2.24
CA TYR A 103 9.56 -5.79 -3.36
C TYR A 103 10.63 -6.81 -2.96
N SER A 104 11.26 -6.64 -1.80
CA SER A 104 12.19 -7.62 -1.21
C SER A 104 11.50 -8.72 -0.41
N HIS A 105 10.33 -8.46 0.18
CA HIS A 105 9.71 -9.34 1.20
C HIS A 105 8.33 -9.88 0.82
N THR A 106 7.89 -9.68 -0.42
CA THR A 106 6.58 -10.16 -0.91
C THR A 106 6.75 -10.83 -2.26
N THR A 107 5.82 -11.70 -2.64
CA THR A 107 5.83 -12.34 -3.96
C THR A 107 5.22 -11.42 -5.03
N PRO A 108 5.52 -11.63 -6.32
CA PRO A 108 4.89 -10.87 -7.42
C PRO A 108 3.36 -10.91 -7.43
N GLU A 109 2.76 -11.97 -6.90
CA GLU A 109 1.32 -12.17 -6.84
C GLU A 109 0.65 -11.33 -5.75
N ASP A 110 1.42 -10.77 -4.80
CA ASP A 110 0.90 -9.94 -3.70
C ASP A 110 0.58 -8.49 -4.17
N THR A 111 -0.37 -8.41 -5.09
CA THR A 111 -0.88 -7.16 -5.66
C THR A 111 -1.57 -6.27 -4.62
N ALA A 112 -1.97 -6.85 -3.48
CA ALA A 112 -2.67 -6.15 -2.41
C ALA A 112 -1.78 -5.09 -1.76
N ILE A 113 -0.48 -5.37 -1.62
CA ILE A 113 0.52 -4.42 -1.12
C ILE A 113 1.38 -3.79 -2.22
N ARG A 114 1.69 -4.50 -3.31
CA ARG A 114 2.47 -3.94 -4.45
C ARG A 114 1.69 -2.94 -5.29
N GLY A 115 0.40 -3.18 -5.48
CA GLY A 115 -0.48 -2.32 -6.27
C GLY A 115 -0.57 -0.88 -5.73
N PRO A 116 -0.78 -0.64 -4.42
CA PRO A 116 -0.70 0.68 -3.82
C PRO A 116 0.62 1.40 -4.08
N VAL A 117 1.76 0.70 -3.94
CA VAL A 117 3.10 1.26 -4.19
C VAL A 117 3.24 1.74 -5.63
N ALA A 118 2.91 0.88 -6.61
CA ALA A 118 2.95 1.26 -8.03
C ALA A 118 2.00 2.45 -8.34
N ARG A 119 0.83 2.48 -7.69
CA ARG A 119 -0.14 3.59 -7.83
C ARG A 119 0.37 4.91 -7.29
N PHE A 120 1.10 4.89 -6.18
CA PHE A 120 1.71 6.09 -5.60
C PHE A 120 2.68 6.71 -6.61
N TRP A 121 3.65 5.93 -7.08
CA TRP A 121 4.67 6.40 -8.02
C TRP A 121 4.13 6.78 -9.39
N ALA A 122 3.07 6.11 -9.89
CA ALA A 122 2.43 6.48 -11.14
C ALA A 122 1.78 7.88 -11.09
N LYS A 123 1.38 8.36 -9.90
CA LYS A 123 0.83 9.70 -9.69
C LYS A 123 1.92 10.75 -9.44
N MET A 124 3.08 10.35 -8.95
CA MET A 124 4.18 11.22 -8.56
C MET A 124 5.22 11.41 -9.68
N SER A 125 4.82 11.26 -10.94
CA SER A 125 5.72 11.33 -12.11
C SER A 125 6.51 12.62 -12.24
N ASP A 126 6.00 13.72 -11.67
CA ASP A 126 6.63 15.04 -11.74
C ASP A 126 7.67 15.25 -10.62
N VAL A 127 7.44 14.67 -9.43
CA VAL A 127 8.36 14.76 -8.27
C VAL A 127 9.63 13.93 -8.48
N LEU A 128 9.52 12.85 -9.27
CA LEU A 128 10.63 11.95 -9.59
C LEU A 128 11.86 12.63 -10.20
N ARG A 129 11.69 13.76 -10.90
CA ARG A 129 12.78 14.41 -11.66
C ARG A 129 13.64 15.36 -10.85
N HIS A 130 13.30 15.64 -9.59
CA HIS A 130 13.95 16.70 -8.84
C HIS A 130 14.43 16.27 -7.46
N ASP A 131 13.65 15.47 -6.72
CA ASP A 131 13.93 15.27 -5.29
C ASP A 131 14.52 13.89 -4.95
N ALA A 132 14.22 12.86 -5.75
CA ALA A 132 14.55 11.47 -5.43
C ALA A 132 15.00 10.63 -6.64
N GLU A 133 15.49 11.28 -7.71
CA GLU A 133 15.80 10.62 -8.99
C GLU A 133 16.84 9.49 -8.81
N GLU A 134 17.91 9.76 -8.06
CA GLU A 134 18.99 8.80 -7.86
C GLU A 134 18.51 7.56 -7.10
N GLN A 135 17.81 7.74 -5.97
CA GLN A 135 17.33 6.60 -5.19
C GLN A 135 16.23 5.84 -5.93
N PHE A 136 15.39 6.53 -6.72
CA PHE A 136 14.38 5.88 -7.53
C PHE A 136 15.01 5.04 -8.65
N LYS A 137 16.05 5.57 -9.30
CA LYS A 137 16.82 4.82 -10.30
C LYS A 137 17.47 3.59 -9.68
N ALA A 138 18.06 3.72 -8.49
CA ALA A 138 18.61 2.58 -7.75
C ALA A 138 17.53 1.53 -7.46
N LEU A 139 16.36 1.95 -6.97
CA LEU A 139 15.22 1.06 -6.70
C LEU A 139 14.78 0.29 -7.96
N CYS A 140 14.72 0.95 -9.11
CA CYS A 140 14.37 0.29 -10.38
C CYS A 140 15.40 -0.78 -10.81
N LEU A 141 16.68 -0.54 -10.53
CA LEU A 141 17.76 -1.48 -10.88
C LEU A 141 17.84 -2.66 -9.91
N GLU A 142 17.61 -2.42 -8.63
CA GLU A 142 17.58 -3.47 -7.59
C GLU A 142 16.34 -4.36 -7.71
N HIS A 143 15.19 -3.77 -8.04
CA HIS A 143 13.92 -4.46 -8.12
C HIS A 143 13.24 -4.20 -9.47
N PRO A 144 13.66 -4.84 -10.57
CA PRO A 144 13.08 -4.60 -11.90
C PRO A 144 11.56 -4.83 -11.99
N GLN A 145 11.01 -5.71 -11.14
CA GLN A 145 9.56 -5.94 -11.06
C GLN A 145 8.80 -4.69 -10.60
N PHE A 146 9.39 -3.85 -9.75
CA PHE A 146 8.80 -2.56 -9.38
C PHE A 146 8.60 -1.66 -10.61
N SER A 147 9.60 -1.58 -11.48
CA SER A 147 9.49 -0.80 -12.72
C SER A 147 8.43 -1.35 -13.66
N PHE A 148 8.28 -2.67 -13.73
CA PHE A 148 7.24 -3.31 -14.55
C PHE A 148 5.84 -2.99 -14.02
N ASP A 149 5.60 -3.15 -12.72
CA ASP A 149 4.33 -2.84 -12.07
C ASP A 149 3.98 -1.36 -12.21
N LEU A 150 4.96 -0.47 -12.06
CA LEU A 150 4.81 0.96 -12.28
C LEU A 150 4.45 1.30 -13.73
N LEU A 151 5.17 0.73 -14.70
CA LEU A 151 4.94 0.98 -16.11
C LEU A 151 3.53 0.54 -16.52
N ASN A 152 3.13 -0.67 -16.15
CA ASN A 152 1.78 -1.17 -16.38
C ASN A 152 0.75 -0.21 -15.81
N ARG A 153 0.98 0.29 -14.58
CA ARG A 153 0.05 1.22 -13.96
C ARG A 153 -0.05 2.56 -14.68
N VAL A 154 1.06 3.09 -15.16
CA VAL A 154 1.09 4.33 -15.96
C VAL A 154 0.35 4.13 -17.30
N LEU A 155 0.57 2.99 -17.96
CA LEU A 155 -0.13 2.65 -19.20
C LEU A 155 -1.64 2.53 -18.99
N ASP A 156 -2.09 1.83 -17.94
CA ASP A 156 -3.51 1.73 -17.57
C ASP A 156 -4.14 3.12 -17.37
N MET A 157 -3.43 4.02 -16.66
CA MET A 157 -3.90 5.37 -16.41
C MET A 157 -4.01 6.20 -17.70
N LYS A 158 -3.07 6.03 -18.64
CA LYS A 158 -3.11 6.70 -19.95
C LYS A 158 -4.25 6.17 -20.82
N GLU A 159 -4.45 4.85 -20.86
CA GLU A 159 -5.55 4.24 -21.60
C GLU A 159 -6.90 4.70 -21.06
N LYS A 160 -7.09 4.70 -19.73
CA LYS A 160 -8.30 5.21 -19.10
C LYS A 160 -8.58 6.67 -19.48
N ARG A 161 -7.57 7.55 -19.41
CA ARG A 161 -7.69 8.96 -19.81
C ARG A 161 -7.98 9.14 -21.30
N ALA A 162 -7.50 8.24 -22.17
CA ALA A 162 -7.85 8.27 -23.59
C ALA A 162 -9.33 7.93 -23.80
N ARG A 163 -9.82 6.84 -23.21
CA ARG A 163 -11.23 6.43 -23.28
C ARG A 163 -12.19 7.49 -22.74
N GLU A 164 -11.83 8.17 -21.65
CA GLU A 164 -12.64 9.26 -21.08
C GLU A 164 -12.74 10.46 -22.04
N ARG A 165 -11.69 10.78 -22.78
CA ARG A 165 -11.68 11.83 -23.81
C ARG A 165 -12.52 11.45 -25.03
N ASP A 166 -12.47 10.20 -25.47
CA ASP A 166 -13.27 9.72 -26.61
C ASP A 166 -14.77 9.68 -26.28
N ASN A 167 -15.12 9.29 -25.04
CA ASN A 167 -16.51 9.30 -24.57
C ASN A 167 -17.09 10.73 -24.43
N THR A 168 -16.27 11.73 -24.10
CA THR A 168 -16.70 13.13 -24.00
C THR A 168 -16.70 13.88 -25.34
N SER A 169 -16.04 13.35 -26.36
CA SER A 169 -15.99 13.92 -27.71
C SER A 169 -17.00 13.30 -28.69
N SER A 170 -17.79 12.32 -28.26
CA SER A 170 -18.96 11.83 -29.00
C SER A 170 -20.08 12.89 -28.98
N PRO A 171 -20.61 13.35 -30.14
CA PRO A 171 -21.67 14.36 -30.15
C PRO A 171 -22.91 13.84 -29.43
N ALA A 172 -23.46 14.63 -28.51
CA ALA A 172 -24.78 14.37 -27.95
C ALA A 172 -25.77 14.15 -29.09
N PHE A 173 -26.26 12.93 -29.23
CA PHE A 173 -27.25 12.54 -30.23
C PHE A 173 -28.51 13.39 -29.98
N LYS A 174 -28.67 14.48 -30.74
CA LYS A 174 -29.90 15.25 -30.80
C LYS A 174 -30.94 14.37 -31.48
N GLY A 175 -31.63 13.55 -30.69
CA GLY A 175 -32.78 12.79 -31.16
C GLY A 175 -33.83 13.71 -31.78
N PRO A 176 -34.56 13.25 -32.80
CA PRO A 176 -35.43 14.12 -33.59
C PRO A 176 -36.58 14.65 -32.72
N ALA A 177 -36.70 15.98 -32.67
CA ALA A 177 -37.79 16.67 -32.01
C ALA A 177 -39.13 16.22 -32.62
N ARG A 178 -39.92 15.46 -31.85
CA ARG A 178 -41.30 15.13 -32.21
C ARG A 178 -42.12 16.41 -32.31
N LYS A 179 -42.44 16.81 -33.55
CA LYS A 179 -43.37 17.90 -33.88
C LYS A 179 -44.77 17.50 -33.39
N ARG A 180 -45.27 18.10 -32.32
CA ARG A 180 -46.68 18.00 -31.92
C ARG A 180 -47.53 18.77 -32.92
N SER A 181 -48.37 18.08 -33.69
CA SER A 181 -49.43 18.68 -34.48
C SER A 181 -50.53 19.20 -33.55
N ARG A 182 -50.88 20.49 -33.67
CA ARG A 182 -52.09 21.07 -33.07
C ARG A 182 -53.30 20.62 -33.90
N ALA A 183 -54.32 20.07 -33.25
CA ALA A 183 -55.63 19.84 -33.85
C ALA A 183 -56.47 21.13 -33.76
N PHE A 184 -57.25 21.38 -34.82
CA PHE A 184 -58.36 22.32 -34.85
C PHE A 184 -59.63 21.64 -34.33
#